data_AF-A0A953XR43-F1
#
_entry.id   AF-A0A953XR43-F1
#
_cell.length_a   1.000
_cell.length_b   1.000
_cell.length_c   1.000
_cell.angle_alpha   90.00
_cell.angle_beta   90.00
_cell.angle_gamma   90.00
#
_symmetry.space_group_name_H-M   'P 1'
#
loop_
_entity.id
_entity.type
_entity.pdbx_description
1 polymer ?
#
loop_
_entity_poly.entity_id
_entity_poly.type
_entity_poly.pdbx_seq_one_letter_code
_entity_poly.pdbx_strand_id
1 'polypeptide(L)'
;MARMPVYFVPHGGGPWPFVDVGFGDRAELDQLAGYLRSLPAALPVKPRALLVISAHWEEPVLTVMTGERPPLYYDYYGFPPESYTLTWPAPGDPALAARVRELLGAAGFATAEDAGRGFDHGTFVPLKLAYPAADVPAVQLSLRRGLDP
;
A
#
# COMPACT_ATOMS: atom_id res chain seq x y z
N MET A 1 0.71 -6.64 24.51
CA MET A 1 1.24 -6.52 23.14
C MET A 1 1.90 -5.16 22.99
N ALA A 2 3.07 -5.08 22.35
CA ALA A 2 3.67 -3.79 22.00
C ALA A 2 2.81 -3.09 20.93
N ARG A 3 2.62 -1.78 21.05
CA ARG A 3 1.92 -0.98 20.04
C ARG A 3 2.79 -0.89 18.79
N MET A 4 2.23 -1.22 17.63
CA MET A 4 2.93 -1.06 16.35
C MET A 4 3.08 0.43 16.00
N PRO A 5 4.20 0.84 15.38
CA PRO A 5 4.39 2.21 14.91
C PRO A 5 3.51 2.52 13.69
N VAL A 6 3.34 3.80 13.42
CA VAL A 6 2.74 4.33 12.18
C VAL A 6 3.85 5.04 11.40
N TYR A 7 3.95 4.76 10.10
CA TYR A 7 4.93 5.39 9.22
C TYR A 7 4.23 6.21 8.14
N PHE A 8 4.82 7.35 7.80
CA PHE A 8 4.59 8.03 6.54
C PHE A 8 5.64 7.54 5.55
N VAL A 9 5.21 6.86 4.48
CA VAL A 9 6.11 6.10 3.59
C VAL A 9 6.17 6.78 2.22
N PRO A 10 7.32 7.35 1.81
CA PRO A 10 7.52 7.75 0.42
C PRO A 10 7.54 6.52 -0.50
N HIS A 11 6.70 6.53 -1.55
CA HIS A 11 6.57 5.42 -2.50
C HIS A 11 7.21 5.70 -3.87
N GLY A 12 7.69 6.94 -4.10
CA GLY A 12 8.30 7.44 -5.34
C GLY A 12 7.45 7.30 -6.61
N GLY A 13 8.01 7.54 -7.81
CA GLY A 13 7.28 7.37 -9.09
C GLY A 13 6.81 5.94 -9.38
N GLY A 14 6.08 5.72 -10.47
CA GLY A 14 5.79 4.34 -10.92
C GLY A 14 7.08 3.57 -11.25
N PRO A 15 6.94 2.29 -11.57
CA PRO A 15 7.62 1.07 -11.08
C PRO A 15 9.12 1.09 -10.67
N TRP A 16 9.78 2.22 -10.40
CA TRP A 16 11.11 2.21 -9.74
C TRP A 16 10.90 1.49 -8.40
N PRO A 17 11.68 0.45 -8.04
CA PRO A 17 13.03 0.11 -8.49
C PRO A 17 13.11 -1.10 -9.45
N PHE A 18 12.00 -1.57 -9.99
CA PHE A 18 11.95 -2.85 -10.71
C PHE A 18 12.26 -2.73 -12.20
N VAL A 19 12.20 -1.51 -12.74
CA VAL A 19 12.56 -1.19 -14.13
C VAL A 19 13.33 0.13 -14.14
N ASP A 20 14.06 0.38 -15.23
CA ASP A 20 14.61 1.71 -15.49
C ASP A 20 13.46 2.64 -15.87
N VAL A 21 13.28 3.69 -15.07
CA VAL A 21 12.22 4.67 -15.26
C VAL A 21 12.68 5.89 -16.06
N GLY A 22 13.98 6.01 -16.36
CA GLY A 22 14.53 7.12 -17.14
C GLY A 22 14.48 8.49 -16.45
N PHE A 23 14.13 8.54 -15.17
CA PHE A 23 14.12 9.74 -14.34
C PHE A 23 14.56 9.42 -12.89
N GLY A 24 14.90 10.48 -12.14
CA GLY A 24 15.40 10.37 -10.77
C GLY A 24 16.90 10.09 -10.71
N ASP A 25 17.55 10.59 -9.66
CA ASP A 25 18.95 10.29 -9.40
C ASP A 25 19.09 8.85 -8.88
N ARG A 26 20.04 8.09 -9.44
CA ARG A 26 20.19 6.66 -9.09
C ARG A 26 20.55 6.48 -7.61
N ALA A 27 21.37 7.36 -7.05
CA ALA A 27 21.73 7.26 -5.64
C ALA A 27 20.53 7.57 -4.73
N GLU A 28 19.69 8.54 -5.10
CA GLU A 28 18.44 8.82 -4.38
C GLU A 28 17.46 7.64 -4.43
N LEU A 29 17.28 7.02 -5.60
CA LEU A 29 16.43 5.84 -5.77
C LEU A 29 16.96 4.64 -4.96
N ASP A 30 18.28 4.43 -4.94
CA ASP A 30 18.91 3.37 -4.15
C ASP A 30 18.78 3.64 -2.64
N GLN A 31 18.89 4.90 -2.20
CA GLN A 31 18.64 5.30 -0.80
C GLN A 31 17.19 5.03 -0.40
N LEU A 32 16.24 5.42 -1.23
CA LEU A 32 14.82 5.19 -0.96
C LEU A 32 14.50 3.69 -0.94
N ALA A 33 15.05 2.91 -1.86
CA ALA A 33 14.92 1.46 -1.84
C ALA A 33 15.54 0.84 -0.57
N GLY A 34 16.69 1.36 -0.11
CA GLY A 34 17.31 0.96 1.15
C GLY A 34 16.44 1.26 2.38
N TYR A 35 15.85 2.46 2.44
CA TYR A 35 14.90 2.85 3.48
C TYR A 35 13.71 1.89 3.53
N LEU A 36 13.07 1.63 2.39
CA LEU A 36 11.90 0.75 2.32
C LEU A 36 12.22 -0.69 2.75
N ARG A 37 13.38 -1.23 2.32
CA ARG A 37 13.85 -2.56 2.76
C ARG A 37 14.17 -2.64 4.25
N SER A 38 14.49 -1.51 4.90
CA SER A 38 14.80 -1.48 6.34
C SER A 38 13.57 -1.48 7.24
N LEU A 39 12.39 -1.12 6.71
CA LEU A 39 11.15 -0.99 7.48
C LEU A 39 10.82 -2.22 8.33
N PRO A 40 10.86 -3.48 7.82
CA PRO A 40 10.52 -4.64 8.64
C PRO A 40 11.45 -4.82 9.84
N ALA A 41 12.74 -4.52 9.68
CA ALA A 41 13.74 -4.65 10.74
C ALA A 41 13.61 -3.56 11.81
N ALA A 42 12.96 -2.43 11.50
CA ALA A 42 12.66 -1.37 12.45
C ALA A 42 11.42 -1.68 13.33
N LEU A 43 10.65 -2.73 13.00
CA LEU A 43 9.48 -3.12 13.77
C LEU A 43 9.86 -4.01 14.96
N PRO A 44 9.15 -3.92 16.10
CA PRO A 44 9.43 -4.75 17.27
C PRO A 44 9.17 -6.24 17.02
N VAL A 45 8.23 -6.55 16.11
CA VAL A 45 7.87 -7.91 15.67
C VAL A 45 7.33 -7.84 14.24
N LYS A 46 7.30 -8.97 13.53
CA LYS A 46 6.63 -9.05 12.24
C LYS A 46 5.13 -8.71 12.38
N PRO A 47 4.58 -7.80 11.56
CA PRO A 47 3.17 -7.46 11.61
C PRO A 47 2.31 -8.64 11.18
N ARG A 48 1.14 -8.77 11.83
CA ARG A 48 0.12 -9.75 11.43
C ARG A 48 -0.65 -9.32 10.17
N ALA A 49 -0.73 -8.02 9.93
CA ALA A 49 -1.31 -7.41 8.75
C ALA A 49 -0.85 -5.95 8.65
N LEU A 50 -1.00 -5.36 7.47
CA LEU A 50 -0.68 -3.97 7.16
C LEU A 50 -1.97 -3.25 6.76
N LEU A 51 -2.20 -2.07 7.35
CA LEU A 51 -3.20 -1.12 6.86
C LEU A 51 -2.46 0.01 6.15
N VAL A 52 -2.76 0.22 4.87
CA VAL A 52 -2.16 1.27 4.04
C VAL A 52 -3.22 2.29 3.68
N ILE A 53 -2.97 3.56 4.01
CA ILE A 53 -3.78 4.68 3.52
C ILE A 53 -3.11 5.17 2.26
N SER A 54 -3.71 4.91 1.09
CA SER A 54 -3.05 5.18 -0.19
C SER A 54 -3.41 6.57 -0.72
N ALA A 55 -2.39 7.32 -1.15
CA ALA A 55 -2.57 8.59 -1.85
C ALA A 55 -3.12 8.42 -3.28
N HIS A 56 -3.11 7.21 -3.83
CA HIS A 56 -3.63 6.88 -5.16
C HIS A 56 -5.08 6.38 -5.14
N TRP A 57 -5.75 6.56 -4.01
CA TRP A 57 -7.15 6.18 -3.86
C TRP A 57 -7.95 7.22 -3.11
N GLU A 58 -8.79 7.94 -3.84
CA GLU A 58 -9.70 8.94 -3.29
C GLU A 58 -11.16 8.57 -3.56
N GLU A 59 -11.97 8.57 -2.51
CA GLU A 59 -13.39 8.26 -2.57
C GLU A 59 -14.24 9.32 -1.87
N PRO A 60 -15.53 9.50 -2.23
CA PRO A 60 -16.40 10.47 -1.57
C PRO A 60 -16.57 10.22 -0.07
N VAL A 61 -16.47 8.96 0.35
CA VAL A 61 -16.45 8.50 1.75
C VAL A 61 -15.22 7.62 1.96
N LEU A 62 -14.83 7.38 3.21
CA LEU A 62 -13.72 6.46 3.51
C LEU A 62 -14.08 5.04 3.04
N THR A 63 -13.37 4.51 2.05
CA THR A 63 -13.66 3.20 1.47
C THR A 63 -12.55 2.23 1.82
N VAL A 64 -12.93 1.06 2.32
CA VAL A 64 -11.99 0.01 2.75
C VAL A 64 -11.96 -1.11 1.72
N MET A 65 -10.76 -1.54 1.32
CA MET A 65 -10.58 -2.70 0.47
C MET A 65 -10.94 -3.98 1.23
N THR A 66 -11.76 -4.86 0.65
CA THR A 66 -12.25 -6.08 1.31
C THR A 66 -11.92 -7.39 0.59
N GLY A 67 -11.29 -7.33 -0.58
CA GLY A 67 -10.92 -8.52 -1.35
C GLY A 67 -9.91 -9.42 -0.62
N GLU A 68 -10.16 -10.73 -0.58
CA GLU A 68 -9.25 -11.72 0.05
C GLU A 68 -7.95 -11.94 -0.73
N ARG A 69 -8.00 -11.77 -2.05
CA ARG A 69 -6.86 -11.93 -2.97
C ARG A 69 -6.84 -10.76 -3.97
N PRO A 70 -6.51 -9.54 -3.51
CA PRO A 70 -6.53 -8.38 -4.37
C PRO A 70 -5.52 -8.53 -5.51
N PRO A 71 -5.88 -8.17 -6.75
CA PRO A 71 -4.90 -8.07 -7.82
C PRO A 71 -3.98 -6.87 -7.58
N LEU A 72 -2.90 -6.75 -8.36
CA LEU A 72 -2.25 -5.46 -8.52
C LEU A 72 -3.10 -4.55 -9.41
N TYR A 73 -3.16 -3.28 -9.06
CA TYR A 73 -3.75 -2.22 -9.87
C TYR A 73 -2.62 -1.33 -10.38
N TYR A 74 -2.34 -1.40 -11.68
CA TYR A 74 -1.30 -0.59 -12.33
C TYR A 74 -1.88 0.78 -12.68
N ASP A 75 -1.72 1.73 -11.78
CA ASP A 75 -2.15 3.12 -11.89
C ASP A 75 -1.06 4.05 -12.45
N TYR A 76 -0.03 3.48 -13.07
CA TYR A 76 0.98 4.17 -13.85
C TYR A 76 0.95 3.71 -15.32
N TYR A 77 1.46 4.54 -16.22
CA TYR A 77 1.43 4.30 -17.66
C TYR A 77 2.73 4.79 -18.34
N GLY A 78 2.97 4.33 -19.57
CA GLY A 78 4.11 4.78 -20.39
C GLY A 78 5.44 4.09 -20.11
N PHE A 79 5.47 3.12 -19.19
CA PHE A 79 6.66 2.32 -18.87
C PHE A 79 6.78 1.06 -19.73
N PRO A 80 7.98 0.42 -19.77
CA PRO A 80 8.20 -0.82 -20.50
C PRO A 80 7.23 -1.96 -20.11
N PRO A 81 6.88 -2.88 -21.03
CA PRO A 81 5.92 -3.96 -20.79
C PRO A 81 6.22 -4.82 -19.56
N GLU A 82 7.50 -5.06 -19.26
CA GLU A 82 7.95 -5.82 -18.09
C GLU A 82 7.45 -5.23 -16.76
N SER A 83 7.21 -3.91 -16.69
CA SER A 83 6.68 -3.25 -15.49
C SER A 83 5.24 -3.67 -15.15
N TYR A 84 4.48 -4.17 -16.12
CA TYR A 84 3.11 -4.68 -15.93
C TYR A 84 3.07 -6.20 -15.74
N THR A 85 4.25 -6.84 -15.69
CA THR A 85 4.40 -8.27 -15.37
C THR A 85 4.76 -8.49 -13.89
N LEU A 86 4.90 -7.41 -13.12
CA LEU A 86 5.23 -7.48 -11.70
C LEU A 86 4.13 -8.24 -10.93
N THR A 87 4.54 -9.04 -9.95
CA THR A 87 3.59 -9.69 -9.05
C THR A 87 3.96 -9.39 -7.61
N TRP A 88 2.95 -9.26 -6.77
CA TRP A 88 3.08 -9.19 -5.32
C TRP A 88 1.77 -9.72 -4.71
N PRO A 89 1.61 -11.05 -4.59
CA PRO A 89 0.33 -11.69 -4.29
C PRO A 89 0.03 -11.68 -2.79
N ALA A 90 0.16 -10.52 -2.14
CA ALA A 90 -0.15 -10.39 -0.74
C ALA A 90 -1.65 -10.65 -0.52
N PRO A 91 -2.03 -11.45 0.48
CA PRO A 91 -3.44 -11.66 0.76
C PRO A 91 -4.08 -10.37 1.28
N GLY A 92 -5.36 -10.19 1.03
CA GLY A 92 -6.16 -9.24 1.80
C GLY A 92 -6.47 -9.79 3.18
N ASP A 93 -7.13 -8.98 4.01
CA ASP A 93 -7.60 -9.39 5.34
C ASP A 93 -9.00 -8.84 5.60
N PRO A 94 -10.07 -9.58 5.25
CA PRO A 94 -11.45 -9.15 5.46
C PRO A 94 -11.79 -8.89 6.94
N ALA A 95 -11.15 -9.61 7.87
CA ALA A 95 -11.36 -9.39 9.30
C ALA A 95 -10.74 -8.05 9.74
N LEU A 96 -9.55 -7.72 9.24
CA LEU A 96 -8.96 -6.41 9.45
C LEU A 96 -9.82 -5.31 8.80
N ALA A 97 -10.31 -5.52 7.57
CA ALA A 97 -11.15 -4.56 6.87
C ALA A 97 -12.43 -4.25 7.66
N ALA A 98 -13.12 -5.28 8.16
CA ALA A 98 -14.29 -5.12 9.03
C ALA A 98 -13.94 -4.35 10.30
N ARG A 99 -12.79 -4.65 10.93
CA ARG A 99 -12.32 -3.95 12.14
C ARG A 99 -12.02 -2.47 11.87
N VAL A 100 -11.44 -2.14 10.72
CA VAL A 100 -11.18 -0.75 10.32
C VAL A 100 -12.49 0.01 10.19
N ARG A 101 -13.50 -0.58 9.54
CA ARG A 101 -14.83 0.03 9.40
C ARG A 101 -15.52 0.23 10.74
N GLU A 102 -15.45 -0.76 11.63
CA GLU A 102 -16.01 -0.65 12.98
C GLU A 102 -15.40 0.53 13.75
N LEU A 103 -14.07 0.67 13.71
CA LEU A 103 -13.36 1.75 14.40
C LEU A 103 -13.67 3.13 13.80
N LEU A 104 -13.72 3.23 12.47
CA LEU A 104 -14.09 4.48 11.78
C LEU A 104 -15.54 4.86 12.07
N GLY A 105 -16.46 3.89 12.06
CA GLY A 105 -17.87 4.10 12.40
C GLY A 105 -18.06 4.55 13.85
N ALA A 106 -17.34 3.93 14.80
CA ALA A 106 -17.33 4.36 16.19
C ALA A 106 -16.79 5.78 16.38
N ALA A 107 -15.91 6.24 15.49
CA ALA A 107 -15.40 7.61 15.44
C ALA A 107 -16.30 8.59 14.65
N GLY A 108 -17.46 8.14 14.15
CA GLY A 108 -18.44 8.97 13.45
C GLY A 108 -18.19 9.15 11.95
N PHE A 109 -17.27 8.38 11.35
CA PHE A 109 -17.05 8.39 9.91
C PHE A 109 -17.97 7.41 9.18
N ALA A 110 -18.60 7.87 8.10
CA ALA A 110 -19.24 6.99 7.14
C ALA A 110 -18.16 6.19 6.39
N THR A 111 -18.42 4.89 6.17
CA THR A 111 -17.52 4.02 5.41
C THR A 111 -18.23 3.24 4.32
N ALA A 112 -17.51 2.99 3.23
CA ALA A 112 -17.89 2.06 2.17
C ALA A 112 -16.87 0.92 2.05
N GLU A 113 -17.15 -0.05 1.17
CA GLU A 113 -16.30 -1.21 0.89
C GLU A 113 -16.06 -1.34 -0.61
N ASP A 114 -14.89 -1.82 -0.98
CA ASP A 114 -14.57 -2.22 -2.34
C ASP A 114 -13.83 -3.57 -2.35
N ALA A 115 -14.51 -4.61 -2.82
CA ALA A 115 -13.95 -5.95 -2.96
C ALA A 115 -13.10 -6.13 -4.23
N GLY A 116 -13.26 -5.24 -5.22
CA GLY A 116 -12.55 -5.25 -6.49
C GLY A 116 -11.29 -4.38 -6.50
N ARG A 117 -11.08 -3.53 -5.49
CA ARG A 117 -9.88 -2.70 -5.37
C ARG A 117 -8.61 -3.56 -5.32
N GLY A 118 -7.73 -3.34 -6.30
CA GLY A 118 -6.37 -3.89 -6.31
C GLY A 118 -5.37 -2.98 -5.59
N PHE A 119 -4.17 -3.51 -5.30
CA PHE A 119 -3.06 -2.74 -4.73
C PHE A 119 -2.49 -1.78 -5.78
N ASP A 120 -2.62 -0.46 -5.55
CA ASP A 120 -1.98 0.55 -6.41
C ASP A 120 -0.46 0.62 -6.20
N HIS A 121 0.26 1.32 -7.07
CA HIS A 121 1.72 1.38 -6.96
C HIS A 121 2.21 2.05 -5.68
N GLY A 122 1.46 3.01 -5.15
CA GLY A 122 1.74 3.61 -3.85
C GLY A 122 1.73 2.60 -2.70
N THR A 123 1.05 1.47 -2.89
CA THR A 123 1.02 0.34 -1.95
C THR A 123 1.99 -0.77 -2.34
N PHE A 124 1.86 -1.37 -3.54
CA PHE A 124 2.60 -2.61 -3.83
C PHE A 124 4.08 -2.36 -4.08
N VAL A 125 4.50 -1.21 -4.61
CA VAL A 125 5.93 -0.93 -4.87
C VAL A 125 6.72 -0.89 -3.56
N PRO A 126 6.37 -0.06 -2.56
CA PRO A 126 7.10 -0.03 -1.30
C PRO A 126 6.96 -1.34 -0.52
N LEU A 127 5.78 -1.97 -0.55
CA LEU A 127 5.60 -3.22 0.19
C LEU A 127 6.25 -4.43 -0.48
N LYS A 128 6.47 -4.43 -1.79
CA LYS A 128 7.28 -5.46 -2.47
C LYS A 128 8.76 -5.34 -2.12
N LEU A 129 9.26 -4.15 -1.81
CA LEU A 129 10.60 -3.96 -1.26
C LEU A 129 10.70 -4.40 0.20
N ALA A 130 9.73 -4.01 1.03
CA ALA A 130 9.73 -4.33 2.47
C ALA A 130 9.40 -5.80 2.74
N TYR A 131 8.44 -6.38 2.02
CA TYR A 131 7.93 -7.75 2.20
C TYR A 131 7.91 -8.49 0.85
N PRO A 132 9.08 -8.82 0.27
CA PRO A 132 9.16 -9.41 -1.07
C PRO A 132 8.47 -10.76 -1.20
N ALA A 133 8.35 -11.51 -0.10
CA ALA A 133 7.63 -12.79 -0.06
C ALA A 133 6.10 -12.64 -0.11
N ALA A 134 5.57 -11.42 0.01
CA ALA A 134 4.13 -11.13 0.03
C ALA A 134 3.35 -11.97 1.08
N ASP A 135 3.97 -12.24 2.22
CA ASP A 135 3.47 -13.16 3.24
C ASP A 135 2.82 -12.45 4.45
N VAL A 136 2.67 -11.13 4.35
CA VAL A 136 1.93 -10.31 5.31
C VAL A 136 0.66 -9.80 4.62
N PRO A 137 -0.54 -10.08 5.17
CA PRO A 137 -1.78 -9.55 4.64
C PRO A 137 -1.77 -8.02 4.62
N ALA A 138 -2.35 -7.43 3.57
CA ALA A 138 -2.44 -5.99 3.41
C ALA A 138 -3.87 -5.55 3.09
N VAL A 139 -4.28 -4.42 3.68
CA VAL A 139 -5.57 -3.77 3.43
C VAL A 139 -5.32 -2.32 3.06
N GLN A 140 -5.99 -1.83 2.02
CA GLN A 140 -5.99 -0.42 1.67
C GLN A 140 -7.21 0.30 2.26
N LEU A 141 -7.00 1.55 2.66
CA LEU A 141 -8.03 2.52 2.99
C LEU A 141 -7.86 3.73 2.06
N SER A 142 -8.96 4.20 1.47
CA SER A 142 -8.95 5.40 0.64
C SER A 142 -8.76 6.66 1.48
N LEU A 143 -8.26 7.72 0.85
CA LEU A 143 -8.47 9.08 1.31
C LEU A 143 -9.92 9.51 0.99
N ARG A 144 -10.42 10.47 1.76
CA ARG A 144 -11.64 11.19 1.40
C ARG A 144 -11.28 12.21 0.32
N ARG A 145 -12.05 12.25 -0.76
CA ARG A 145 -11.87 13.24 -1.82
C ARG A 145 -12.04 14.67 -1.28
N GLY A 146 -11.23 15.59 -1.80
CA GLY A 146 -11.34 17.01 -1.51
C GLY A 146 -10.74 17.43 -0.17
N LEU A 147 -9.75 16.68 0.32
CA LEU A 147 -8.87 17.15 1.40
C LEU A 147 -7.98 18.29 0.86
N ASP A 148 -7.90 19.39 1.59
CA ASP A 148 -7.03 20.54 1.32
C ASP A 148 -5.99 20.59 2.46
N PRO A 149 -4.68 20.50 2.18
CA PRO A 149 -3.62 20.38 3.19
C PRO A 149 -3.35 21.66 4.01
#